data_AF-A0A1D7YTS3-F1
#
_entry.id   AF-A0A1D7YTS3-F1
#
_cell.length_a   1.000
_cell.length_b   1.000
_cell.length_c   1.000
_cell.angle_alpha   90.00
_cell.angle_beta   90.00
_cell.angle_gamma   90.00
#
_symmetry.space_group_name_H-M   'P 1'
#
loop_
_entity.id
_entity.type
_entity.pdbx_description
1 polymer ?
#
loop_
_entity_poly.entity_id
_entity_poly.type
_entity_poly.pdbx_seq_one_letter_code
_entity_poly.pdbx_strand_id
1 'polypeptide(L)' 'MKKELIQSIREKEIQLAKLREHVDKSSVCSDLYNKVVLEKAILKKELENSQKNTFMQRVINLVPRKKTLICDYFRR' A
#
# COMPACT_ATOMS: atom_id res chain seq x y z
N MET A 1 -1.77 12.27 3.40
CA MET A 1 -1.18 10.92 3.25
C MET A 1 -2.02 9.97 2.37
N LYS A 2 -3.11 9.34 2.86
CA LYS A 2 -3.84 8.31 2.06
C LYS A 2 -4.50 8.85 0.78
N LYS A 3 -5.10 10.06 0.82
CA LYS A 3 -5.71 10.68 -0.38
C LYS A 3 -4.66 11.09 -1.42
N GLU A 4 -3.51 11.59 -0.98
CA GLU A 4 -2.40 11.97 -1.84
C GLU A 4 -1.79 10.74 -2.54
N LEU A 5 -1.59 9.64 -1.82
CA LEU A 5 -1.13 8.37 -2.42
C LEU A 5 -2.08 7.87 -3.51
N ILE A 6 -3.39 7.96 -3.29
CA ILE A 6 -4.40 7.55 -4.28
C ILE A 6 -4.36 8.47 -5.50
N GLN A 7 -4.21 9.78 -5.28
CA GLN A 7 -4.12 10.76 -6.37
C GLN A 7 -2.85 10.53 -7.21
N SER A 8 -1.69 10.34 -6.57
CA SER A 8 -0.44 10.03 -7.26
C SER A 8 -0.51 8.73 -8.07
N ILE A 9 -1.20 7.69 -7.57
CA ILE A 9 -1.42 6.45 -8.32
C ILE A 9 -2.25 6.71 -9.59
N ARG A 10 -3.33 7.50 -9.49
CA ARG A 10 -4.18 7.87 -10.64
C ARG A 10 -3.41 8.68 -11.68
N GLU A 11 -2.58 9.62 -11.25
CA GLU A 11 -1.74 10.41 -12.16
C GLU A 11 -0.76 9.52 -12.92
N LYS A 12 -0.11 8.56 -12.23
CA LYS A 12 0.78 7.60 -12.89
C LYS A 12 0.05 6.64 -13.81
N GLU A 13 -1.20 6.28 -13.53
CA GLU A 13 -2.04 5.53 -14.47
C GLU A 13 -2.33 6.30 -15.74
N ILE A 14 -2.65 7.59 -15.63
CA ILE A 14 -2.86 8.46 -16.80
C ILE A 14 -1.56 8.61 -17.60
N GLN A 15 -0.42 8.76 -16.94
CA GLN A 15 0.89 8.81 -17.62
C GLN A 15 1.20 7.51 -18.35
N LEU A 16 0.93 6.34 -17.74
CA LEU A 16 1.09 5.04 -18.39
C LEU A 16 0.17 4.88 -19.60
N ALA A 17 -1.07 5.35 -19.52
CA ALA A 17 -2.00 5.29 -20.64
C ALA A 17 -1.46 6.08 -21.86
N LYS A 18 -0.92 7.28 -21.63
CA LYS A 18 -0.30 8.10 -22.68
C LYS A 18 1.00 7.47 -23.21
N LEU A 19 1.86 6.96 -22.31
CA LEU A 19 3.13 6.37 -22.70
C LEU A 19 2.94 5.10 -23.53
N ARG A 20 1.91 4.30 -23.24
CA ARG A 20 1.61 3.03 -23.95
C ARG A 20 1.50 3.19 -25.46
N GLU A 21 0.99 4.32 -25.95
CA GLU A 21 0.87 4.61 -27.40
C GLU A 21 2.22 4.87 -28.11
N HIS A 22 3.28 5.04 -27.32
CA HIS A 22 4.62 5.41 -27.78
C HIS A 22 5.72 4.43 -27.32
N VAL A 23 5.38 3.41 -26.52
CA VAL A 23 6.34 2.40 -26.01
C VAL A 23 7.05 1.68 -27.16
N ASP A 24 6.32 1.32 -28.23
CA ASP A 24 6.90 0.59 -29.37
C ASP A 24 7.70 1.48 -30.34
N LYS A 25 7.66 2.81 -30.15
CA LYS A 25 8.26 3.79 -31.07
C LYS A 25 9.66 4.24 -30.64
N SER A 26 10.04 4.03 -29.38
CA SER A 26 11.32 4.48 -28.84
C SER A 26 11.73 3.67 -27.62
N SER A 27 12.99 3.23 -27.55
CA SER A 27 13.54 2.55 -26.38
C SER A 27 13.47 3.42 -25.12
N VAL A 28 13.64 4.74 -25.26
CA VAL A 28 13.53 5.71 -24.16
C VAL A 28 12.11 5.75 -23.60
N CYS A 29 11.09 5.64 -24.45
CA CYS A 29 9.70 5.57 -24.01
C CYS A 29 9.38 4.24 -23.31
N SER A 30 10.00 3.13 -23.75
CA SER A 30 9.89 1.84 -23.08
C SER A 30 10.53 1.85 -21.69
N ASP A 31 11.74 2.40 -21.55
CA ASP A 31 12.41 2.53 -20.26
C ASP A 31 11.63 3.44 -19.29
N LEU A 32 11.10 4.55 -19.80
CA LEU A 32 10.26 5.45 -19.01
C LEU A 32 8.96 4.76 -18.56
N TYR A 33 8.32 4.00 -19.45
CA TYR A 33 7.13 3.21 -19.11
C TYR A 33 7.44 2.21 -17.99
N ASN A 34 8.52 1.43 -18.13
CA ASN A 34 8.94 0.46 -17.13
C ASN A 34 9.20 1.12 -15.77
N LYS A 35 9.86 2.28 -15.75
CA LYS A 35 10.09 3.05 -14.52
C LYS A 35 8.77 3.47 -13.86
N VAL A 36 7.82 4.01 -14.63
CA VAL A 36 6.52 4.45 -14.08
C VAL A 36 5.70 3.26 -13.57
N VAL A 37 5.78 2.08 -14.20
CA VAL A 37 5.16 0.85 -13.70
C VAL A 37 5.73 0.45 -12.33
N LEU A 38 7.06 0.48 -12.17
CA LEU A 38 7.71 0.17 -10.90
C LEU A 38 7.32 1.16 -9.80
N GLU A 39 7.33 2.46 -10.12
CA GLU A 39 6.94 3.50 -9.17
C GLU A 39 5.47 3.37 -8.74
N LYS A 40 4.57 3.02 -9.66
CA LYS A 40 3.17 2.71 -9.33
C LYS A 40 3.07 1.50 -8.39
N ALA A 41 3.85 0.45 -8.62
CA ALA A 41 3.85 -0.75 -7.78
C ALA A 41 4.34 -0.45 -6.35
N ILE A 42 5.38 0.38 -6.21
CA ILE A 42 5.87 0.84 -4.90
C ILE A 42 4.78 1.61 -4.14
N LEU A 43 4.15 2.60 -4.79
CA LEU A 43 3.09 3.39 -4.18
C LEU A 43 1.88 2.54 -3.75
N LYS A 44 1.52 1.52 -4.56
CA LYS A 44 0.45 0.59 -4.22
C LYS A 44 0.80 -0.26 -2.99
N LYS A 45 2.04 -0.73 -2.90
CA LYS A 45 2.54 -1.48 -1.74
C LYS A 45 2.57 -0.63 -0.46
N GLU A 46 2.96 0.64 -0.57
CA GLU A 46 2.91 1.60 0.55
C GLU A 46 1.46 1.82 1.03
N LEU A 47 0.52 1.97 0.11
CA LEU A 47 -0.89 2.11 0.44
C LEU A 47 -1.45 0.87 1.16
N GLU A 48 -1.11 -0.33 0.67
CA GLU A 48 -1.49 -1.59 1.31
C GLU A 48 -0.89 -1.74 2.71
N ASN A 49 0.40 -1.42 2.89
CA ASN A 49 1.06 -1.45 4.20
C ASN A 49 0.39 -0.47 5.17
N SER A 50 0.07 0.74 4.72
CA SER A 50 -0.66 1.73 5.52
C SER A 50 -2.05 1.24 5.93
N GLN A 51 -2.76 0.54 5.06
CA GLN A 51 -4.07 -0.04 5.37
C GLN A 51 -3.96 -1.22 6.34
N LYS A 52 -3.05 -2.17 6.11
CA LYS A 52 -2.82 -3.34 6.98
C LYS A 52 -2.47 -2.92 8.39
N ASN A 53 -1.62 -1.90 8.57
CA ASN A 53 -1.25 -1.42 9.90
C ASN A 53 -2.44 -0.82 10.66
N THR A 54 -3.28 -0.02 9.99
CA THR A 54 -4.51 0.51 10.60
C THR A 54 -5.55 -0.57 10.91
N PHE A 55 -5.65 -1.60 10.07
CA PHE A 55 -6.57 -2.72 10.28
C PHE A 55 -6.13 -3.59 11.46
N MET A 56 -4.85 -3.96 11.53
CA MET A 56 -4.29 -4.73 12.65
C MET A 56 -4.48 -4.01 13.98
N GLN A 57 -4.25 -2.70 14.06
CA GLN A 57 -4.51 -1.93 15.27
C GLN A 57 -5.99 -1.94 15.68
N ARG A 58 -6.93 -1.83 14.73
CA ARG A 58 -8.36 -1.94 15.03
C ARG A 58 -8.73 -3.34 15.54
N VAL A 59 -8.20 -4.39 14.94
CA VAL A 59 -8.45 -5.78 15.39
C VAL A 59 -7.91 -6.00 16.80
N ILE A 60 -6.68 -5.55 17.09
CA ILE A 60 -6.08 -5.64 18.44
C ILE A 60 -6.95 -4.90 19.47
N ASN A 61 -7.53 -3.76 19.11
CA ASN A 61 -8.37 -2.98 20.02
C ASN A 61 -9.78 -3.58 20.20
N LEU A 62 -10.27 -4.36 19.23
CA LEU A 62 -11.55 -5.05 19.32
C LEU A 62 -11.47 -6.38 20.09
N VAL A 63 -10.29 -7.02 20.11
CA VAL A 63 -10.07 -8.22 20.91
C VAL A 63 -10.00 -7.81 22.38
N PRO A 64 -10.93 -8.27 23.24
CA PRO A 64 -10.87 -7.96 24.65
C PRO A 64 -9.58 -8.54 25.21
N ARG A 65 -8.68 -7.68 25.72
CA ARG A 65 -7.50 -8.12 26.45
C ARG A 65 -7.98 -8.83 27.72
N LYS A 66 -8.02 -10.17 27.70
CA LYS A 66 -8.10 -10.97 28.93
C LYS A 66 -6.84 -10.66 29.74
N LYS A 67 -6.94 -9.70 30.66
CA LYS A 67 -5.93 -9.49 31.70
C LYS A 67 -6.11 -10.63 32.70
N THR A 68 -5.43 -11.75 32.49
CA THR A 68 -5.25 -12.72 33.58
C THR A 68 -4.40 -12.03 34.64
N LEU A 69 -4.96 -11.79 35.82
CA LEU A 69 -4.18 -11.26 36.92
C LEU A 69 -3.26 -12.37 37.43
N ILE A 70 -2.09 -12.01 37.97
CA ILE A 70 -1.12 -13.00 38.49
C ILE A 70 -1.78 -13.93 39.53
N CYS A 71 -2.72 -13.41 40.33
CA CYS A 71 -3.49 -14.18 41.30
C CYS A 71 -4.41 -15.26 40.69
N ASP A 72 -4.83 -15.15 39.43
CA ASP A 72 -5.62 -16.19 38.75
C ASP A 72 -4.81 -17.47 38.49
N TYR A 73 -3.47 -17.38 38.42
CA TYR A 73 -2.58 -18.53 38.23
C TYR A 73 -2.42 -19.40 39.48
N PHE A 74 -2.67 -18.83 40.67
CA PHE A 74 -2.51 -19.50 41.96
C PHE A 74 -3.80 -20.08 42.53
N ARG A 75 -4.91 -20.00 41.79
CA ARG A 75 -6.24 -20.48 42.22
C ARG A 75 -6.49 -21.95 41.88
N ARG A 76 -5.42 -22.71 41.60
CA ARG A 76 -5.45 -24.14 41.24
C ARG A 76 -5.15 -25.01 42.45
#